data_AF-A0A7J8IK97-F1
#
_entry.id   AF-A0A7J8IK97-F1
#
_cell.length_a   1.000
_cell.length_b   1.000
_cell.length_c   1.000
_cell.angle_alpha   90.00
_cell.angle_beta   90.00
_cell.angle_gamma   90.00
#
_symmetry.space_group_name_H-M   'P 1'
#
loop_
_entity.id
_entity.type
_entity.pdbx_description
1 polymer ?
#
loop_
_entity_poly.entity_id
_entity_poly.type
_entity_poly.pdbx_seq_one_letter_code
_entity_poly.pdbx_strand_id
1 'polypeptide(L)' 'MEVNENILHEPSILQEKPSTEGYIAVVLPKFEESKSITEGLLTQKQYEEVVVKRVNATTATS' A
#
# COMPACT_ATOMS: atom_id res chain seq x y z
N MET A 1 12.46 -9.10 -8.50
CA MET A 1 11.34 -9.05 -7.53
C MET A 1 11.90 -9.52 -6.21
N GLU A 2 11.63 -8.81 -5.13
CA GLU A 2 12.11 -9.08 -3.78
C GLU A 2 10.92 -9.13 -2.82
N VAL A 3 10.98 -9.98 -1.80
CA VAL A 3 10.00 -10.05 -0.71
C VAL A 3 10.68 -9.79 0.62
N ASN A 4 9.97 -9.20 1.57
CA ASN A 4 10.52 -8.88 2.88
C ASN A 4 10.43 -10.09 3.83
N GLU A 5 11.54 -10.81 3.97
CA GLU A 5 11.62 -11.98 4.85
C GLU A 5 11.56 -11.61 6.34
N ASN A 6 11.83 -10.35 6.71
CA ASN A 6 11.82 -9.91 8.11
C ASN A 6 10.43 -10.06 8.74
N ILE A 7 9.35 -9.99 7.94
CA ILE A 7 7.97 -10.15 8.42
C ILE A 7 7.75 -11.53 9.08
N LEU A 8 8.51 -12.56 8.66
CA LEU A 8 8.41 -13.90 9.26
C LEU A 8 8.95 -13.95 10.69
N HIS A 9 9.89 -13.04 11.02
CA HIS A 9 10.54 -12.97 12.31
C HIS A 9 9.95 -11.87 13.21
N GLU A 10 9.54 -10.76 12.60
CA GLU A 10 9.00 -9.58 13.27
C GLU A 10 7.74 -9.08 12.54
N PRO A 11 6.58 -9.74 12.71
CA PRO A 11 5.36 -9.36 11.99
C PRO A 11 4.79 -8.00 12.41
N SER A 12 5.20 -7.45 13.56
CA SER A 12 4.76 -6.14 14.07
C SER A 12 5.20 -4.98 13.19
N ILE A 13 6.29 -5.11 12.42
CA ILE A 13 6.79 -4.05 11.53
C ILE A 13 5.76 -3.61 10.49
N LEU A 14 4.81 -4.50 10.14
CA LEU A 14 3.70 -4.18 9.25
C LEU A 14 2.78 -3.09 9.81
N GLN A 15 2.64 -3.01 11.14
CA GLN A 15 1.80 -2.01 11.82
C GLN A 15 2.62 -0.83 12.33
N GLU A 16 3.81 -1.09 12.84
CA GLU A 16 4.68 -0.05 13.40
C GLU A 16 5.32 0.83 12.31
N LYS A 17 5.71 0.22 11.20
CA LYS A 17 6.46 0.87 10.11
C LYS A 17 5.88 0.53 8.72
N PRO A 18 4.57 0.71 8.48
CA PRO A 18 3.87 0.25 7.27
C PRO A 18 4.39 0.87 5.98
N SER A 19 4.95 2.08 6.05
CA SER A 19 5.43 2.84 4.89
C SER A 19 6.94 2.71 4.65
N THR A 20 7.65 1.94 5.49
CA THR A 20 9.11 1.78 5.41
C THR A 20 9.51 0.32 5.55
N GLU A 21 9.98 -0.11 6.72
CA GLU A 21 10.50 -1.46 6.97
C GLU A 21 9.41 -2.53 6.87
N GLY A 22 8.14 -2.16 7.00
CA GLY A 22 6.98 -3.02 6.79
C GLY A 22 6.57 -3.22 5.33
N TYR A 23 7.42 -2.92 4.35
CA TYR A 23 7.12 -3.26 2.96
C TYR A 23 6.93 -4.78 2.80
N ILE A 24 6.05 -5.19 1.89
CA ILE A 24 5.79 -6.62 1.65
C ILE A 24 6.67 -7.14 0.52
N ALA A 25 6.75 -6.39 -0.58
CA ALA A 25 7.52 -6.77 -1.76
C ALA A 25 7.98 -5.52 -2.51
N VAL A 26 9.12 -5.67 -3.22
CA VAL A 26 9.62 -4.70 -4.19
C VAL A 26 9.53 -5.31 -5.57
N VAL A 27 8.77 -4.65 -6.43
CA VAL A 27 8.64 -4.99 -7.86
C VAL A 27 9.45 -4.00 -8.68
N LEU A 28 10.26 -4.53 -9.60
CA LEU A 28 11.02 -3.73 -10.55
C LEU A 28 10.43 -3.97 -11.95
N PRO A 29 9.49 -3.12 -12.41
CA PRO A 29 8.95 -3.23 -13.75
C PRO A 29 10.03 -2.92 -14.79
N LYS A 30 9.82 -3.37 -16.03
CA LYS A 30 10.67 -2.96 -17.15
C LYS A 30 10.53 -1.44 -17.36
N PHE A 31 11.62 -0.80 -17.79
CA PHE A 31 11.66 0.66 -17.96
C PHE A 31 10.53 1.16 -18.88
N GLU A 32 10.33 0.50 -20.03
CA GLU A 32 9.29 0.85 -21.01
C GLU A 32 7.86 0.75 -20.43
N GLU A 33 7.63 -0.11 -19.44
CA GLU A 33 6.31 -0.36 -18.86
C GLU A 33 6.10 0.47 -17.56
N SER A 34 7.17 1.02 -16.98
CA SER A 34 7.16 1.66 -15.66
C SER A 34 6.17 2.82 -15.54
N LYS A 35 6.08 3.67 -16.56
CA LYS A 35 5.15 4.82 -16.57
C LYS A 35 3.70 4.36 -16.62
N SER A 36 3.38 3.48 -17.57
CA SER A 36 2.02 2.97 -17.79
C SER A 36 1.48 2.21 -16.58
N ILE A 37 2.32 1.44 -15.88
CA ILE A 37 1.90 0.68 -14.69
C ILE A 37 1.47 1.61 -13.54
N THR A 38 2.15 2.75 -13.37
CA THR A 38 1.85 3.69 -12.28
C THR A 38 0.67 4.62 -12.57
N GLU A 39 0.28 4.81 -13.83
CA GLU A 39 -0.83 5.70 -14.23
C GLU A 39 -2.18 5.25 -13.67
N GLY A 40 -2.36 3.95 -13.44
CA GLY A 40 -3.58 3.39 -12.85
C GLY A 40 -3.65 3.47 -11.32
N LEU A 41 -2.58 3.92 -10.65
CA LEU A 41 -2.54 4.02 -9.20
C LEU A 41 -3.21 5.30 -8.71
N LEU A 42 -3.80 5.23 -7.52
CA LEU A 42 -4.34 6.40 -6.86
C LEU A 42 -3.18 7.30 -6.38
N THR A 43 -3.36 8.61 -6.55
CA THR A 43 -2.60 9.60 -5.80
C THR A 43 -2.96 9.51 -4.32
N GLN A 44 -2.07 10.00 -3.44
CA GLN A 44 -2.30 10.05 -2.00
C GLN A 44 -3.66 10.66 -1.64
N LYS A 45 -3.99 11.81 -2.25
CA LYS A 45 -5.27 12.50 -2.01
C LYS A 45 -6.48 11.64 -2.40
N GLN A 46 -6.43 10.97 -3.55
CA GLN A 46 -7.52 10.10 -3.99
C GLN A 46 -7.69 8.89 -3.06
N TYR A 47 -6.59 8.34 -2.56
CA TYR A 47 -6.64 7.26 -1.58
C TYR A 47 -7.33 7.71 -0.27
N GLU A 48 -6.94 8.86 0.27
CA GLU A 48 -7.55 9.43 1.49
C GLU A 48 -9.05 9.65 1.33
N GLU A 49 -9.49 10.18 0.19
CA GLU A 49 -10.91 10.36 -0.12
C GLU A 49 -11.69 9.02 -0.11
N VAL A 50 -11.09 7.94 -0.61
CA VAL A 50 -11.69 6.59 -0.59
C VAL A 50 -11.78 6.06 0.84
N VAL A 51 -10.73 6.23 1.64
CA VAL A 51 -10.70 5.79 3.05
C VAL A 51 -11.78 6.49 3.85
N VAL A 52 -11.92 7.81 3.72
CA VAL A 52 -12.95 8.60 4.41
C VAL A 52 -14.35 8.13 4.01
N LYS A 53 -14.60 7.91 2.70
CA LYS A 53 -15.88 7.37 2.22
C LYS A 53 -16.22 6.02 2.84
N ARG A 54 -15.24 5.11 2.95
CA ARG A 54 -15.43 3.80 3.57
C ARG A 54 -15.78 3.93 5.06
N VAL A 55 -15.03 4.74 5.80
CA VAL A 55 -15.29 4.96 7.24
C VAL A 55 -16.70 5.51 7.44
N ASN A 56 -17.09 6.52 6.67
CA ASN A 56 -18.42 7.13 6.79
C ASN A 56 -19.55 6.14 6.45
N ALA A 57 -19.34 5.24 5.48
CA ALA A 57 -20.31 4.20 5.15
C ALA A 57 -20.48 3.16 6.27
N THR A 58 -19.40 2.78 6.95
CA THR A 58 -19.43 1.87 8.11
C THR A 58 -20.09 2.52 9.32
N THR A 59 -19.85 3.80 9.57
CA THR A 59 -20.48 4.52 10.69
C THR A 59 -21.97 4.77 10.47
N ALA A 60 -22.43 4.95 9.22
CA ALA A 60 -23.83 5.17 8.90
C ALA A 60 -24.72 3.92 9.02
N THR A 61 -24.13 2.73 9.22
CA THR A 61 -24.84 1.44 9.35
C THR A 61 -24.76 0.83 10.75
N SER A 62 -24.18 1.56 11.72
CA SER A 62 -24.06 1.15 13.13
C SER A 62 -24.99 1.94 14.05
#